data_AF-A0A7G8PA40-F1
#
_entry.id   AF-A0A7G8PA40-F1
#
_cell.length_a   1.000
_cell.length_b   1.000
_cell.length_c   1.000
_cell.angle_alpha   90.00
_cell.angle_beta   90.00
_cell.angle_gamma   90.00
#
_symmetry.space_group_name_H-M   'P 1'
#
loop_
_entity.id
_entity.type
_entity.pdbx_description
1 polymer ?
#
loop_
_entity_poly.entity_id
_entity_poly.type
_entity_poly.pdbx_seq_one_letter_code
_entity_poly.pdbx_strand_id
1 'polypeptide(L)'
;MIVTMSICRLAALTMASVAAGLVACSPSVTVQEPKTTATTSTPASSLALPTATAVPEPTAAPGYVSRGTWTDGPWPLTVDSAILECQGESRITISVGGSQYALNAAAHAALGLPDYANAIGVPDPARPGFHLDAGPLIQRGIALCSGSSSSTPPSTPSGGSNRPAGLVERETWTDGPWPFTVDSATLFCTSGAGGDRLTVVANREMYALNGTAKSSGLYPPFDAIWADDSNADGLKVNIGPMIDHGLALCR
;
A
#
# COMPACT_ATOMS: atom_id res chain seq x y z
N MET A 1 9.09 -13.91 -75.29
CA MET A 1 7.89 -13.27 -74.71
C MET A 1 8.35 -12.55 -73.44
N ILE A 2 8.33 -11.22 -73.28
CA ILE A 2 7.45 -10.16 -73.84
C ILE A 2 5.98 -10.54 -73.61
N VAL A 3 5.12 -9.84 -72.84
CA VAL A 3 4.79 -8.39 -72.75
C VAL A 3 4.33 -8.13 -71.27
N THR A 4 4.87 -7.20 -70.47
CA THR A 4 4.72 -5.71 -70.40
C THR A 4 3.44 -5.19 -69.70
N MET A 5 3.62 -4.47 -68.56
CA MET A 5 2.80 -3.39 -67.93
C MET A 5 1.29 -3.63 -67.59
N SER A 6 0.67 -3.13 -66.50
CA SER A 6 0.72 -1.90 -65.64
C SER A 6 -0.42 -0.88 -65.96
N ILE A 7 -0.58 0.19 -65.14
CA ILE A 7 -1.51 1.36 -65.30
C ILE A 7 -3.00 1.06 -64.95
N CYS A 8 -3.83 1.89 -64.29
CA CYS A 8 -3.72 3.10 -63.44
C CYS A 8 -4.83 3.02 -62.34
N ARG A 9 -4.90 3.71 -61.18
CA ARG A 9 -4.39 4.98 -60.58
C ARG A 9 -5.24 6.25 -60.84
N LEU A 10 -5.41 7.06 -59.77
CA LEU A 10 -6.04 8.41 -59.68
C LEU A 10 -7.59 8.44 -59.80
N ALA A 11 -8.37 9.35 -59.18
CA ALA A 11 -8.15 10.44 -58.19
C ALA A 11 -9.49 10.68 -57.40
N ALA A 12 -9.81 11.72 -56.61
CA ALA A 12 -9.21 13.07 -56.40
C ALA A 12 -9.51 13.69 -54.99
N LEU A 13 -9.53 15.04 -54.92
CA LEU A 13 -9.41 15.93 -53.75
C LEU A 13 -10.73 16.54 -53.20
N THR A 14 -10.72 16.83 -51.88
CA THR A 14 -11.23 18.02 -51.14
C THR A 14 -12.47 18.84 -51.60
N MET A 15 -13.37 19.16 -50.65
CA MET A 15 -13.43 20.49 -49.98
C MET A 15 -14.43 20.53 -48.80
N ALA A 16 -14.53 21.68 -48.09
CA ALA A 16 -15.23 21.85 -46.81
C ALA A 16 -16.54 22.67 -46.89
N SER A 17 -17.29 22.75 -45.79
CA SER A 17 -18.39 23.70 -45.57
C SER A 17 -18.65 23.92 -44.08
N VAL A 18 -19.10 25.12 -43.71
CA VAL A 18 -19.45 25.54 -42.34
C VAL A 18 -20.83 26.21 -42.36
N ALA A 19 -21.67 25.96 -41.35
CA ALA A 19 -22.91 26.69 -41.10
C ALA A 19 -23.18 26.80 -39.60
N ALA A 20 -23.83 27.89 -39.17
CA ALA A 20 -24.20 28.17 -37.78
C ALA A 20 -25.66 28.60 -37.67
N GLY A 21 -26.26 28.48 -36.47
CA GLY A 21 -27.64 28.90 -36.18
C GLY A 21 -27.83 29.22 -34.69
N LEU A 22 -28.73 30.16 -34.39
CA LEU A 22 -28.99 30.74 -33.05
C LEU A 22 -30.50 31.04 -32.88
N VAL A 23 -30.92 31.32 -31.63
CA VAL A 23 -32.26 31.89 -31.23
C VAL A 23 -33.42 30.85 -31.36
N ALA A 24 -34.52 30.80 -30.58
CA ALA A 24 -35.20 31.63 -29.56
C ALA A 24 -35.77 30.74 -28.39
N CYS A 25 -35.93 31.14 -27.12
CA CYS A 25 -36.89 32.07 -26.44
C CYS A 25 -38.32 31.56 -26.09
N SER A 26 -38.55 31.27 -24.78
CA SER A 26 -39.78 31.56 -23.97
C SER A 26 -41.13 30.85 -24.29
N PRO A 27 -42.22 30.96 -23.46
CA PRO A 27 -42.38 31.49 -22.09
C PRO A 27 -43.08 30.50 -21.09
N SER A 28 -43.43 30.99 -19.88
CA SER A 28 -44.04 30.26 -18.74
C SER A 28 -45.56 30.01 -18.83
N VAL A 29 -46.06 29.07 -18.01
CA VAL A 29 -47.50 28.93 -17.60
C VAL A 29 -47.57 28.67 -16.07
N THR A 30 -48.69 29.06 -15.43
CA THR A 30 -48.92 29.08 -13.97
C THR A 30 -50.27 28.42 -13.63
N VAL A 31 -50.64 28.33 -12.33
CA VAL A 31 -51.96 27.90 -11.76
C VAL A 31 -52.05 26.36 -11.61
N GLN A 32 -52.56 25.74 -10.52
CA GLN A 32 -53.65 26.11 -9.57
C GLN A 32 -53.46 25.59 -8.12
N GLU A 33 -54.11 26.23 -7.13
CA GLU A 33 -54.34 25.71 -5.75
C GLU A 33 -55.56 24.75 -5.67
N PRO A 34 -55.74 24.01 -4.55
CA PRO A 34 -56.96 24.26 -3.77
C PRO A 34 -56.86 24.13 -2.23
N LYS A 35 -56.89 25.28 -1.52
CA LYS A 35 -57.93 25.68 -0.54
C LYS A 35 -58.50 24.69 0.54
N THR A 36 -57.92 24.76 1.75
CA THR A 36 -58.60 25.00 3.07
C THR A 36 -59.36 23.89 3.85
N THR A 37 -59.18 23.90 5.20
CA THR A 37 -59.91 23.21 6.33
C THR A 37 -59.86 21.66 6.37
N ALA A 38 -59.40 20.96 7.43
CA ALA A 38 -59.69 20.99 8.89
C ALA A 38 -61.08 20.38 9.23
N THR A 39 -61.28 19.52 10.26
CA THR A 39 -60.61 19.40 11.58
C THR A 39 -60.70 17.95 12.17
N THR A 40 -60.02 17.72 13.31
CA THR A 40 -60.16 16.60 14.30
C THR A 40 -59.27 15.35 14.00
N SER A 41 -58.50 14.77 14.93
CA SER A 41 -58.70 14.70 16.40
C SER A 41 -57.40 14.66 17.25
N THR A 42 -57.54 15.11 18.52
CA THR A 42 -56.76 14.74 19.74
C THR A 42 -55.27 15.16 19.86
N PRO A 43 -54.88 15.86 20.94
CA PRO A 43 -53.48 16.22 21.24
C PRO A 43 -52.78 15.34 22.29
N ALA A 44 -51.44 15.42 22.30
CA ALA A 44 -50.52 15.21 23.42
C ALA A 44 -50.57 13.89 24.25
N SER A 45 -49.57 13.02 24.03
CA SER A 45 -48.45 12.89 24.99
C SER A 45 -47.29 12.03 24.50
N SER A 46 -46.08 12.57 24.68
CA SER A 46 -44.78 11.90 24.90
C SER A 46 -44.56 10.46 24.41
N LEU A 47 -43.92 10.33 23.25
CA LEU A 47 -42.79 9.41 23.09
C LEU A 47 -41.59 10.23 22.59
N ALA A 48 -40.39 9.88 23.06
CA ALA A 48 -39.18 10.58 22.66
C ALA A 48 -38.91 10.41 21.16
N LEU A 49 -38.36 11.46 20.54
CA LEU A 49 -37.64 11.30 19.27
C LEU A 49 -36.58 10.21 19.49
N PRO A 50 -36.47 9.18 18.63
CA PRO A 50 -35.31 8.31 18.68
C PRO A 50 -34.09 9.20 18.45
N THR A 51 -33.13 9.15 19.37
CA THR A 51 -31.84 9.81 19.20
C THR A 51 -31.31 9.41 17.83
N ALA A 52 -31.13 10.38 16.93
CA ALA A 52 -30.50 10.12 15.65
C ALA A 52 -29.08 9.64 15.96
N THR A 53 -28.86 8.32 15.85
CA THR A 53 -27.58 7.69 16.18
C THR A 53 -26.49 8.40 15.39
N ALA A 54 -25.62 9.12 16.09
CA ALA A 54 -24.55 9.85 15.45
C ALA A 54 -23.74 8.84 14.63
N VAL A 55 -23.69 9.04 13.31
CA VAL A 55 -22.81 8.28 12.44
C VAL A 55 -21.40 8.51 12.99
N PRO A 56 -20.67 7.45 13.42
CA PRO A 56 -19.37 7.64 14.04
C PRO A 56 -18.45 8.36 13.05
N GLU A 57 -17.80 9.42 13.52
CA GLU A 57 -16.98 10.27 12.68
C GLU A 57 -15.86 9.43 12.03
N PRO A 58 -15.73 9.37 10.69
CA PRO A 58 -14.79 8.47 10.02
C PRO A 58 -13.35 8.58 10.51
N THR A 59 -12.96 9.77 10.99
CA THR A 59 -11.69 10.12 11.62
C THR A 59 -11.25 9.15 12.74
N ALA A 60 -12.20 8.48 13.41
CA ALA A 60 -11.93 7.54 14.50
C ALA A 60 -11.81 6.06 14.06
N ALA A 61 -12.03 5.74 12.78
CA ALA A 61 -11.95 4.35 12.31
C ALA A 61 -10.49 3.87 12.19
N PRO A 62 -10.16 2.65 12.66
CA PRO A 62 -8.83 2.08 12.43
C PRO A 62 -8.61 1.92 10.92
N GLY A 63 -7.59 2.59 10.39
CA GLY A 63 -7.31 2.63 8.96
C GLY A 63 -7.90 3.80 8.18
N TYR A 64 -8.56 4.77 8.85
CA TYR A 64 -8.92 6.03 8.19
C TYR A 64 -7.67 6.76 7.67
N VAL A 65 -7.77 7.26 6.44
CA VAL A 65 -6.72 8.03 5.74
C VAL A 65 -7.35 9.23 5.04
N SER A 66 -6.71 10.40 5.12
CA SER A 66 -7.18 11.60 4.45
C SER A 66 -6.03 12.40 3.83
N ARG A 67 -6.32 13.08 2.72
CA ARG A 67 -5.42 14.01 2.02
C ARG A 67 -4.88 15.11 2.95
N GLY A 68 -5.69 15.57 3.89
CA GLY A 68 -5.31 16.62 4.86
C GLY A 68 -4.41 16.13 6.00
N THR A 69 -4.33 14.81 6.23
CA THR A 69 -3.47 14.17 7.25
C THR A 69 -2.38 13.29 6.64
N TRP A 70 -2.16 13.38 5.32
CA TRP A 70 -1.23 12.54 4.58
C TRP A 70 0.18 13.12 4.59
N THR A 71 1.09 12.42 5.27
CA THR A 71 2.52 12.74 5.38
C THR A 71 3.40 11.93 4.44
N ASP A 72 2.86 10.83 3.89
CA ASP A 72 3.67 9.70 3.41
C ASP A 72 4.01 9.83 1.90
N GLY A 73 4.20 11.07 1.44
CA GLY A 73 4.46 11.45 0.05
C GLY A 73 3.27 12.13 -0.64
N PRO A 74 3.21 12.14 -1.98
CA PRO A 74 2.01 12.56 -2.72
C PRO A 74 0.79 11.70 -2.38
N TRP A 75 -0.41 12.29 -2.43
CA TRP A 75 -1.68 11.58 -2.16
C TRP A 75 -2.19 10.88 -3.43
N PRO A 76 -2.37 9.53 -3.43
CA PRO A 76 -2.64 8.76 -4.65
C PRO A 76 -4.13 8.65 -5.02
N LEU A 77 -5.06 9.23 -4.25
CA LEU A 77 -6.50 9.07 -4.46
C LEU A 77 -7.20 10.34 -4.96
N THR A 78 -8.17 10.19 -5.85
CA THR A 78 -9.00 11.30 -6.38
C THR A 78 -9.90 11.90 -5.29
N VAL A 79 -10.36 11.07 -4.36
CA VAL A 79 -11.14 11.45 -3.18
C VAL A 79 -10.27 12.01 -2.04
N ASP A 80 -10.85 12.83 -1.16
CA ASP A 80 -10.15 13.47 -0.04
C ASP A 80 -9.90 12.55 1.17
N SER A 81 -10.67 11.46 1.31
CA SER A 81 -10.47 10.46 2.37
C SER A 81 -11.03 9.09 2.00
N ALA A 82 -10.54 8.07 2.70
CA ALA A 82 -10.96 6.68 2.56
C ALA A 82 -10.74 5.91 3.87
N ILE A 83 -11.30 4.70 3.97
CA ILE A 83 -11.01 3.75 5.06
C ILE A 83 -10.25 2.58 4.47
N LEU A 84 -9.07 2.29 5.01
CA LEU A 84 -8.32 1.07 4.73
C LEU A 84 -8.77 -0.04 5.69
N GLU A 85 -9.00 -1.23 5.15
CA GLU A 85 -9.37 -2.43 5.91
C GLU A 85 -8.41 -3.56 5.52
N CYS A 86 -8.07 -4.46 6.45
CA CYS A 86 -7.36 -5.68 6.11
C CYS A 86 -8.25 -6.92 6.31
N GLN A 87 -8.35 -7.73 5.26
CA GLN A 87 -9.18 -8.93 5.19
C GLN A 87 -8.31 -10.19 5.34
N GLY A 88 -7.91 -10.49 6.57
CA GLY A 88 -6.96 -11.56 6.89
C GLY A 88 -5.51 -11.06 6.94
N GLU A 89 -4.56 -11.87 6.48
CA GLU A 89 -3.13 -11.66 6.75
C GLU A 89 -2.45 -10.55 5.93
N SER A 90 -2.92 -10.28 4.70
CA SER A 90 -2.22 -9.40 3.75
C SER A 90 -3.10 -8.87 2.60
N ARG A 91 -4.43 -8.92 2.75
CA ARG A 91 -5.38 -8.47 1.72
C ARG A 91 -5.93 -7.10 2.10
N ILE A 92 -5.41 -6.04 1.49
CA ILE A 92 -5.84 -4.68 1.81
C ILE A 92 -6.99 -4.30 0.89
N THR A 93 -8.12 -3.96 1.49
CA THR A 93 -9.26 -3.35 0.81
C THR A 93 -9.37 -1.88 1.20
N ILE A 94 -9.94 -1.08 0.30
CA ILE A 94 -10.19 0.34 0.52
C ILE A 94 -11.67 0.63 0.29
N SER A 95 -12.30 1.26 1.29
CA SER A 95 -13.73 1.58 1.32
C SER A 95 -13.93 3.09 1.19
N VAL A 96 -14.76 3.49 0.23
CA VAL A 96 -15.06 4.88 -0.14
C VAL A 96 -16.55 4.99 -0.46
N GLY A 97 -17.29 5.81 0.30
CA GLY A 97 -18.72 6.04 0.07
C GLY A 97 -19.61 4.78 0.16
N GLY A 98 -19.13 3.72 0.84
CA GLY A 98 -19.79 2.42 0.90
C GLY A 98 -19.44 1.44 -0.23
N SER A 99 -18.63 1.86 -1.20
CA SER A 99 -18.04 0.99 -2.22
C SER A 99 -16.66 0.50 -1.78
N GLN A 100 -16.39 -0.81 -1.91
CA GLN A 100 -15.13 -1.43 -1.50
C GLN A 100 -14.33 -1.90 -2.73
N TYR A 101 -13.03 -1.64 -2.73
CA TYR A 101 -12.09 -1.96 -3.80
C TYR A 101 -10.89 -2.74 -3.25
N ALA A 102 -10.23 -3.52 -4.10
CA ALA A 102 -8.93 -4.11 -3.78
C ALA A 102 -7.84 -3.05 -3.90
N LEU A 103 -7.03 -2.85 -2.85
CA LEU A 103 -5.86 -1.97 -2.89
C LEU A 103 -4.59 -2.71 -3.32
N ASN A 104 -4.53 -4.03 -3.13
CA ASN A 104 -3.41 -4.86 -3.58
C ASN A 104 -3.86 -6.11 -4.36
N ALA A 105 -2.93 -6.71 -5.11
CA ALA A 105 -3.18 -7.88 -5.93
C ALA A 105 -3.70 -9.09 -5.12
N ALA A 106 -3.31 -9.23 -3.85
CA ALA A 106 -3.80 -10.28 -2.96
C ALA A 106 -5.29 -10.12 -2.62
N ALA A 107 -5.76 -8.88 -2.37
CA ALA A 107 -7.18 -8.59 -2.23
C ALA A 107 -7.94 -8.82 -3.54
N HIS A 108 -7.43 -8.34 -4.67
CA HIS A 108 -8.09 -8.52 -5.98
C HIS A 108 -8.25 -10.01 -6.33
N ALA A 109 -7.16 -10.77 -6.29
CA ALA A 109 -7.16 -12.19 -6.68
C ALA A 109 -7.98 -13.10 -5.76
N ALA A 110 -8.12 -12.74 -4.47
CA ALA A 110 -8.72 -13.63 -3.47
C ALA A 110 -10.05 -13.12 -2.87
N LEU A 111 -10.52 -11.93 -3.25
CA LEU A 111 -11.86 -11.41 -2.93
C LEU A 111 -12.69 -11.09 -4.20
N GLY A 112 -12.08 -11.03 -5.39
CA GLY A 112 -12.75 -10.67 -6.64
C GLY A 112 -13.21 -9.20 -6.73
N LEU A 113 -12.73 -8.35 -5.80
CA LEU A 113 -13.06 -6.93 -5.76
C LEU A 113 -12.36 -6.16 -6.88
N PRO A 114 -13.02 -5.13 -7.46
CA PRO A 114 -12.41 -4.29 -8.48
C PRO A 114 -11.16 -3.57 -7.96
N ASP A 115 -10.16 -3.41 -8.83
CA ASP A 115 -8.94 -2.65 -8.54
C ASP A 115 -9.27 -1.17 -8.27
N TYR A 116 -8.83 -0.65 -7.12
CA TYR A 116 -9.03 0.74 -6.71
C TYR A 116 -8.49 1.75 -7.73
N ALA A 117 -7.40 1.42 -8.44
CA ALA A 117 -6.69 2.38 -9.29
C ALA A 117 -7.58 2.89 -10.42
N ASN A 118 -8.34 1.98 -11.05
CA ASN A 118 -9.26 2.28 -12.14
C ASN A 118 -10.51 3.09 -11.72
N ALA A 119 -10.80 3.17 -10.41
CA ALA A 119 -12.01 3.81 -9.88
C ALA A 119 -11.72 5.12 -9.12
N ILE A 120 -10.65 5.13 -8.31
CA ILE A 120 -10.31 6.22 -7.39
C ILE A 120 -8.82 6.57 -7.37
N GLY A 121 -7.98 5.94 -8.20
CA GLY A 121 -6.56 6.28 -8.33
C GLY A 121 -6.36 7.58 -9.12
N VAL A 122 -5.37 8.39 -8.71
CA VAL A 122 -4.93 9.57 -9.48
C VAL A 122 -4.08 9.11 -10.66
N PRO A 123 -4.40 9.46 -11.92
CA PRO A 123 -3.54 9.17 -13.06
C PRO A 123 -2.19 9.89 -12.96
N ASP A 124 -1.10 9.22 -13.34
CA ASP A 124 0.24 9.79 -13.30
C ASP A 124 0.52 10.65 -14.55
N PRO A 125 0.69 11.98 -14.43
CA PRO A 125 0.94 12.85 -15.58
C PRO A 125 2.33 12.66 -16.22
N ALA A 126 3.29 12.06 -15.50
CA ALA A 126 4.61 11.71 -16.02
C ALA A 126 4.63 10.32 -16.68
N ARG A 127 3.62 9.47 -16.44
CA ARG A 127 3.52 8.10 -16.97
C ARG A 127 2.10 7.79 -17.46
N PRO A 128 1.73 8.21 -18.70
CA PRO A 128 0.42 7.94 -19.27
C PRO A 128 0.05 6.45 -19.22
N GLY A 129 -1.15 6.15 -18.72
CA GLY A 129 -1.65 4.78 -18.51
C GLY A 129 -1.28 4.16 -17.15
N PHE A 130 -0.46 4.84 -16.34
CA PHE A 130 -0.21 4.48 -14.94
C PHE A 130 -0.96 5.40 -13.99
N HIS A 131 -1.13 4.93 -12.75
CA HIS A 131 -1.61 5.73 -11.64
C HIS A 131 -0.43 6.13 -10.73
N LEU A 132 -0.64 7.16 -9.92
CA LEU A 132 0.31 7.66 -8.94
C LEU A 132 0.65 6.55 -7.92
N ASP A 133 1.90 6.48 -7.48
CA ASP A 133 2.37 5.39 -6.61
C ASP A 133 1.62 5.34 -5.26
N ALA A 134 0.81 4.30 -5.08
CA ALA A 134 0.13 3.99 -3.83
C ALA A 134 0.95 3.07 -2.91
N GLY A 135 2.22 2.80 -3.19
CA GLY A 135 3.13 2.02 -2.35
C GLY A 135 3.06 2.37 -0.85
N PRO A 136 3.14 3.66 -0.45
CA PRO A 136 2.99 4.06 0.95
C PRO A 136 1.59 3.80 1.53
N LEU A 137 0.54 3.92 0.71
CA LEU A 137 -0.84 3.63 1.11
C LEU A 137 -1.06 2.12 1.32
N ILE A 138 -0.47 1.30 0.47
CA ILE A 138 -0.44 -0.17 0.62
C ILE A 138 0.36 -0.56 1.86
N GLN A 139 1.52 0.06 2.12
CA GLN A 139 2.30 -0.16 3.35
C GLN A 139 1.50 0.18 4.61
N ARG A 140 0.78 1.31 4.62
CA ARG A 140 -0.10 1.71 5.72
C ARG A 140 -1.25 0.70 5.92
N GLY A 141 -1.77 0.12 4.85
CA GLY A 141 -2.73 -0.99 4.91
C GLY A 141 -2.14 -2.31 5.41
N ILE A 142 -0.90 -2.65 5.05
CA ILE A 142 -0.18 -3.83 5.57
C ILE A 142 0.05 -3.69 7.08
N ALA A 143 0.37 -2.49 7.57
CA ALA A 143 0.49 -2.22 9.00
C ALA A 143 -0.85 -2.46 9.75
N LEU A 144 -1.99 -2.22 9.12
CA LEU A 144 -3.30 -2.60 9.67
C LEU A 144 -3.47 -4.12 9.72
N CYS A 145 -3.01 -4.89 8.73
CA CYS A 145 -3.01 -6.36 8.81
C CYS A 145 -2.24 -6.88 10.04
N SER A 146 -1.21 -6.15 10.50
CA SER A 146 -0.47 -6.46 11.75
C SER A 146 -1.11 -5.89 13.02
N GLY A 147 -2.08 -4.97 12.91
CA GLY A 147 -2.69 -4.24 14.04
C GLY A 147 -4.20 -4.44 14.24
N SER A 148 -4.92 -4.99 13.25
CA SER A 148 -6.39 -5.14 13.28
C SER A 148 -6.89 -6.19 14.30
N SER A 149 -5.99 -6.96 14.91
CA SER A 149 -6.21 -7.75 16.14
C SER A 149 -6.50 -6.84 17.35
N SER A 150 -7.63 -6.14 17.30
CA SER A 150 -7.90 -4.94 18.09
C SER A 150 -8.39 -5.25 19.52
N SER A 151 -8.08 -4.33 20.44
CA SER A 151 -8.68 -4.15 21.77
C SER A 151 -8.40 -5.20 22.88
N THR A 152 -7.22 -5.07 23.51
CA THR A 152 -7.00 -5.34 24.94
C THR A 152 -5.87 -4.40 25.43
N PRO A 153 -5.86 -3.90 26.69
CA PRO A 153 -4.83 -2.98 27.18
C PRO A 153 -3.41 -3.59 27.17
N PRO A 154 -2.34 -2.76 27.20
CA PRO A 154 -0.99 -3.20 26.88
C PRO A 154 -0.46 -4.24 27.87
N SER A 155 -0.41 -5.49 27.42
CA SER A 155 0.30 -6.60 28.04
C SER A 155 1.31 -7.14 27.04
N THR A 156 2.58 -7.19 27.43
CA THR A 156 3.76 -7.41 26.57
C THR A 156 3.57 -8.50 25.50
N PRO A 157 3.74 -8.18 24.20
CA PRO A 157 3.53 -9.15 23.13
C PRO A 157 4.72 -10.10 22.96
N SER A 158 4.58 -11.35 23.42
CA SER A 158 5.32 -12.47 22.85
C SER A 158 4.73 -12.78 21.47
N GLY A 159 5.34 -12.24 20.42
CA GLY A 159 4.80 -12.31 19.06
C GLY A 159 5.00 -13.65 18.35
N GLY A 160 4.15 -13.93 17.36
CA GLY A 160 4.39 -14.99 16.39
C GLY A 160 3.31 -15.10 15.31
N SER A 161 3.64 -15.46 14.06
CA SER A 161 4.94 -15.25 13.40
C SER A 161 4.82 -15.24 11.87
N ASN A 162 4.60 -14.06 11.28
CA ASN A 162 4.96 -13.77 9.88
C ASN A 162 6.37 -13.13 9.79
N ARG A 163 7.17 -13.27 10.85
CA ARG A 163 8.55 -12.78 10.95
C ARG A 163 9.45 -13.69 10.11
N PRO A 164 10.27 -13.17 9.18
CA PRO A 164 11.22 -13.99 8.43
C PRO A 164 12.12 -14.79 9.39
N ALA A 165 12.38 -16.07 9.08
CA ALA A 165 13.10 -16.97 9.99
C ALA A 165 14.52 -16.48 10.35
N GLY A 166 15.14 -15.67 9.48
CA GLY A 166 16.42 -15.03 9.72
C GLY A 166 16.37 -13.57 10.17
N LEU A 167 15.20 -12.99 10.49
CA LEU A 167 15.16 -11.62 11.03
C LEU A 167 15.82 -11.60 12.42
N VAL A 168 16.69 -10.63 12.64
CA VAL A 168 17.31 -10.32 13.93
C VAL A 168 17.12 -8.83 14.23
N GLU A 169 16.82 -8.51 15.48
CA GLU A 169 16.45 -7.17 15.96
C GLU A 169 17.19 -6.91 17.27
N ARG A 170 17.86 -5.76 17.41
CA ARG A 170 18.76 -5.43 18.53
C ARG A 170 18.11 -5.60 19.89
N GLU A 171 16.84 -5.23 20.01
CA GLU A 171 16.03 -5.29 21.22
C GLU A 171 15.71 -6.72 21.67
N THR A 172 15.87 -7.70 20.76
CA THR A 172 15.59 -9.12 20.99
C THR A 172 16.86 -9.99 21.05
N TRP A 173 18.02 -9.41 20.76
CA TRP A 173 19.27 -10.16 20.60
C TRP A 173 19.93 -10.47 21.94
N THR A 174 20.01 -11.76 22.28
CA THR A 174 20.54 -12.26 23.56
C THR A 174 21.95 -12.83 23.48
N ASP A 175 22.42 -13.20 22.29
CA ASP A 175 23.53 -14.16 22.13
C ASP A 175 24.91 -13.49 22.08
N GLY A 176 24.98 -12.19 22.40
CA GLY A 176 26.20 -11.41 22.48
C GLY A 176 25.93 -9.90 22.34
N PRO A 177 26.99 -9.07 22.22
CA PRO A 177 26.83 -7.69 21.80
C PRO A 177 26.23 -7.61 20.38
N TRP A 178 25.42 -6.59 20.12
CA TRP A 178 24.80 -6.40 18.80
C TRP A 178 25.83 -5.87 17.78
N PRO A 179 26.07 -6.57 16.65
CA PRO A 179 27.22 -6.29 15.79
C PRO A 179 26.94 -5.34 14.62
N PHE A 180 25.71 -4.86 14.45
CA PHE A 180 25.32 -4.02 13.31
C PHE A 180 25.02 -2.57 13.70
N THR A 181 25.36 -1.61 12.82
CA THR A 181 25.03 -0.19 13.01
C THR A 181 23.52 0.06 12.92
N VAL A 182 22.81 -0.72 12.10
CA VAL A 182 21.34 -0.76 12.03
C VAL A 182 20.71 -1.47 13.22
N ASP A 183 19.44 -1.19 13.51
CA ASP A 183 18.69 -1.77 14.62
C ASP A 183 18.12 -3.16 14.29
N SER A 184 17.89 -3.46 13.00
CA SER A 184 17.41 -4.77 12.53
C SER A 184 18.05 -5.18 11.21
N ALA A 185 18.14 -6.49 10.98
CA ALA A 185 18.72 -7.08 9.77
C ALA A 185 18.12 -8.47 9.48
N THR A 186 18.08 -8.88 8.22
CA THR A 186 17.57 -10.21 7.83
C THR A 186 18.69 -11.08 7.30
N LEU A 187 18.99 -12.16 8.01
CA LEU A 187 19.95 -13.20 7.64
C LEU A 187 19.34 -14.15 6.59
N PHE A 188 20.15 -14.56 5.62
CA PHE A 188 19.81 -15.58 4.63
C PHE A 188 20.96 -16.57 4.49
N CYS A 189 20.70 -17.86 4.69
CA CYS A 189 21.65 -18.90 4.30
C CYS A 189 21.31 -19.46 2.90
N THR A 190 22.34 -19.83 2.15
CA THR A 190 22.22 -20.66 0.94
C THR A 190 23.31 -21.72 0.96
N SER A 191 22.90 -22.96 1.21
CA SER A 191 23.75 -24.14 1.14
C SER A 191 24.09 -24.52 -0.30
N GLY A 192 25.25 -25.14 -0.52
CA GLY A 192 25.66 -25.59 -1.85
C GLY A 192 27.02 -26.28 -1.86
N ALA A 193 27.46 -26.72 -3.04
CA ALA A 193 28.69 -27.52 -3.22
C ALA A 193 30.00 -26.81 -2.80
N GLY A 194 29.96 -25.50 -2.51
CA GLY A 194 31.08 -24.72 -1.96
C GLY A 194 31.00 -24.47 -0.45
N GLY A 195 30.08 -25.14 0.26
CA GLY A 195 29.72 -24.86 1.65
C GLY A 195 28.66 -23.77 1.78
N ASP A 196 28.21 -23.53 3.01
CA ASP A 196 27.12 -22.61 3.34
C ASP A 196 27.54 -21.14 3.19
N ARG A 197 26.79 -20.40 2.37
CA ARG A 197 26.94 -18.95 2.20
C ARG A 197 25.92 -18.24 3.07
N LEU A 198 26.39 -17.43 4.01
CA LEU A 198 25.55 -16.60 4.86
C LEU A 198 25.64 -15.14 4.42
N THR A 199 24.51 -14.57 4.04
CA THR A 199 24.35 -13.14 3.74
C THR A 199 23.43 -12.46 4.74
N VAL A 200 23.49 -11.13 4.78
CA VAL A 200 22.64 -10.27 5.59
C VAL A 200 22.08 -9.14 4.74
N VAL A 201 20.78 -8.88 4.85
CA VAL A 201 20.12 -7.73 4.24
C VAL A 201 19.92 -6.65 5.31
N ALA A 202 20.47 -5.47 5.05
CA ALA A 202 20.35 -4.26 5.86
C ALA A 202 20.36 -3.04 4.93
N ASN A 203 19.70 -1.94 5.28
CA ASN A 203 19.64 -0.71 4.46
C ASN A 203 19.22 -0.93 2.98
N ARG A 204 18.46 -2.00 2.70
CA ARG A 204 18.05 -2.48 1.34
C ARG A 204 19.18 -3.05 0.47
N GLU A 205 20.38 -3.22 1.00
CA GLU A 205 21.51 -3.90 0.35
C GLU A 205 21.76 -5.27 0.99
N MET A 206 22.35 -6.21 0.24
CA MET A 206 22.70 -7.55 0.71
C MET A 206 24.21 -7.71 0.77
N TYR A 207 24.73 -8.00 1.96
CA TYR A 207 26.15 -8.14 2.23
C TYR A 207 26.55 -9.60 2.51
N ALA A 208 27.78 -9.96 2.14
CA ALA A 208 28.40 -11.22 2.52
C ALA A 208 28.85 -11.20 3.99
N LEU A 209 28.25 -12.04 4.83
CA LEU A 209 28.50 -12.08 6.28
C LEU A 209 29.61 -13.08 6.65
N ASN A 210 29.61 -14.29 6.07
CA ASN A 210 30.65 -15.30 6.30
C ASN A 210 31.71 -15.36 5.18
N GLY A 211 32.81 -16.07 5.44
CA GLY A 211 33.91 -16.23 4.48
C GLY A 211 33.50 -16.87 3.15
N THR A 212 32.56 -17.84 3.18
CA THR A 212 32.00 -18.50 2.00
C THR A 212 31.14 -17.57 1.15
N ALA A 213 30.46 -16.60 1.76
CA ALA A 213 29.77 -15.54 1.04
C ALA A 213 30.78 -14.53 0.46
N LYS A 214 31.78 -14.09 1.22
CA LYS A 214 32.81 -13.13 0.74
C LYS A 214 33.62 -13.72 -0.43
N SER A 215 33.96 -15.01 -0.38
CA SER A 215 34.67 -15.72 -1.47
C SER A 215 33.84 -15.99 -2.73
N SER A 216 32.53 -15.71 -2.72
CA SER A 216 31.70 -15.80 -3.92
C SER A 216 31.92 -14.66 -4.91
N GLY A 217 32.37 -13.50 -4.44
CA GLY A 217 32.42 -12.26 -5.22
C GLY A 217 31.06 -11.68 -5.62
N LEU A 218 29.94 -12.29 -5.20
CA LEU A 218 28.57 -11.90 -5.59
C LEU A 218 28.00 -10.73 -4.78
N TYR A 219 28.53 -10.51 -3.57
CA TYR A 219 27.98 -9.54 -2.61
C TYR A 219 29.10 -8.70 -1.99
N PRO A 220 28.88 -7.39 -1.73
CA PRO A 220 29.81 -6.56 -0.98
C PRO A 220 30.05 -7.11 0.43
N PRO A 221 31.22 -6.88 1.03
CA PRO A 221 31.51 -7.31 2.39
C PRO A 221 30.76 -6.41 3.40
N PHE A 222 30.26 -6.99 4.49
CA PHE A 222 29.38 -6.30 5.46
C PHE A 222 30.03 -5.20 6.31
N ASP A 223 31.31 -4.90 6.09
CA ASP A 223 32.12 -3.97 6.89
C ASP A 223 31.53 -2.54 6.94
N ALA A 224 30.71 -2.14 5.97
CA ALA A 224 29.96 -0.87 5.96
C ALA A 224 28.81 -0.79 7.00
N ILE A 225 28.30 -1.94 7.48
CA ILE A 225 27.28 -2.04 8.53
C ILE A 225 27.82 -2.62 9.84
N TRP A 226 29.11 -2.93 9.91
CA TRP A 226 29.72 -3.57 11.08
C TRP A 226 30.02 -2.53 12.16
N ALA A 227 29.40 -2.67 13.33
CA ALA A 227 29.58 -1.78 14.47
C ALA A 227 31.01 -1.87 15.06
N ASP A 228 31.56 -0.71 15.42
CA ASP A 228 32.80 -0.58 16.20
C ASP A 228 32.55 -0.93 17.67
N ASP A 229 33.51 -1.59 18.32
CA ASP A 229 33.40 -1.98 19.73
C ASP A 229 33.71 -0.78 20.63
N SER A 230 32.70 -0.28 21.34
CA SER A 230 32.83 0.86 22.27
C SER A 230 33.73 0.57 23.47
N ASN A 231 34.18 -0.67 23.68
CA ASN A 231 35.10 -1.07 24.73
C ASN A 231 36.57 -1.10 24.26
N ALA A 232 36.85 -1.01 22.95
CA ALA A 232 38.21 -1.09 22.42
C ALA A 232 38.38 -0.36 21.06
N ASP A 233 39.08 0.78 21.08
CA ASP A 233 39.30 1.62 19.90
C ASP A 233 39.87 0.85 18.70
N GLY A 234 39.20 0.98 17.54
CA GLY A 234 39.63 0.38 16.27
C GLY A 234 39.31 -1.11 16.12
N LEU A 235 38.67 -1.75 17.10
CA LEU A 235 38.10 -3.09 16.96
C LEU A 235 36.61 -3.02 16.55
N LYS A 236 36.14 -4.08 15.90
CA LYS A 236 34.73 -4.29 15.54
C LYS A 236 34.08 -5.28 16.50
N VAL A 237 32.79 -5.08 16.77
CA VAL A 237 31.99 -5.94 17.65
C VAL A 237 32.03 -7.39 17.16
N ASN A 238 32.18 -8.35 18.09
CA ASN A 238 32.30 -9.77 17.74
C ASN A 238 31.07 -10.29 16.96
N ILE A 239 31.27 -10.61 15.68
CA ILE A 239 30.25 -11.10 14.76
C ILE A 239 29.99 -12.62 14.87
N GLY A 240 30.82 -13.37 15.61
CA GLY A 240 30.76 -14.84 15.71
C GLY A 240 29.37 -15.40 16.01
N PRO A 241 28.72 -15.01 17.13
CA PRO A 241 27.39 -15.51 17.48
C PRO A 241 26.30 -15.19 16.43
N MET A 242 26.44 -14.09 15.69
CA MET A 242 25.54 -13.72 14.59
C MET A 242 25.76 -14.61 13.35
N ILE A 243 27.00 -15.04 13.11
CA ILE A 243 27.31 -16.04 12.09
C ILE A 243 26.76 -17.41 12.51
N ASP A 244 26.95 -17.83 13.76
CA ASP A 244 26.46 -19.11 14.27
C ASP A 244 24.92 -19.20 14.23
N HIS A 245 24.22 -18.15 14.68
CA HIS A 245 22.77 -18.01 14.55
C HIS A 245 22.32 -18.06 13.08
N GLY A 246 23.04 -17.39 12.17
CA GLY A 246 22.75 -17.41 10.74
C GLY A 246 23.02 -18.77 10.08
N LEU A 247 24.02 -19.52 10.54
CA LEU A 247 24.32 -20.87 10.05
C LEU A 247 23.30 -21.90 10.53
N ALA A 248 22.63 -21.69 11.66
CA ALA A 248 21.50 -22.53 12.10
C ALA A 248 20.26 -22.45 11.18
N LEU A 249 20.24 -21.48 10.25
CA LEU A 249 19.22 -21.36 9.19
C LEU A 249 19.53 -22.24 7.96
N CYS A 250 20.76 -22.74 7.80
CA CYS A 250 21.15 -23.65 6.73
C CYS A 250 20.59 -25.05 6.98
N ARG A 251 19.78 -25.59 6.05
CA ARG A 251 19.10 -26.89 6.16
C ARG A 251 18.87 -27.53 4.80
#